data_AF-A0A7W1NNM9-F1
#
_entry.id   AF-A0A7W1NNM9-F1
#
_cell.length_a   1.000
_cell.length_b   1.000
_cell.length_c   1.000
_cell.angle_alpha   90.00
_cell.angle_beta   90.00
_cell.angle_gamma   90.00
#
_symmetry.space_group_name_H-M   'P 1'
#
loop_
_entity.id
_entity.type
_entity.pdbx_description
1 polymer ?
#
loop_
_entity_poly.entity_id
_entity_poly.type
_entity_poly.pdbx_seq_one_letter_code
_entity_poly.pdbx_strand_id
1 'polypeptide(L)'
;MKAIIVTDFAYKGPKRKGRGTGHQGLRATLKYLQYRDTRDDPFQQSDNPERWVDHGLGQHYRAIFETCDQLQSKHVLAWTWVISPAPDLMALVPEEYRRDLVLNLTEHIVEDFYTQRGFEVPEYSYVLHDRLTEPEDDSNPLQQLHTHVVLPGTAPLPGSDRQAVYNNKEKGHDALFREIASQHFTEALDDLVGPTWHRLREEEPQIESLDPNDLNTWFPDQ
;
A
#
# COMPACT_ATOMS: atom_id res chain seq x y z
N MET A 1 -16.76 -13.64 3.97
CA MET A 1 -17.07 -12.21 4.01
C MET A 1 -16.12 -11.54 3.03
N LYS A 2 -16.62 -10.69 2.13
CA LYS A 2 -15.77 -9.93 1.19
C LYS A 2 -14.89 -8.96 2.00
N ALA A 3 -13.63 -8.83 1.63
CA ALA A 3 -12.73 -7.92 2.33
C ALA A 3 -13.20 -6.46 2.15
N ILE A 4 -13.24 -5.70 3.24
CA ILE A 4 -13.58 -4.27 3.19
C ILE A 4 -12.38 -3.43 2.73
N ILE A 5 -11.18 -3.95 2.91
CA ILE A 5 -9.92 -3.34 2.51
C ILE A 5 -8.93 -4.45 2.16
N VAL A 6 -8.17 -4.24 1.09
CA VAL A 6 -7.08 -5.13 0.68
C VAL A 6 -5.77 -4.51 1.12
N THR A 7 -5.00 -5.28 1.88
CA THR A 7 -3.63 -4.94 2.26
C THR A 7 -2.69 -6.07 1.90
N ASP A 8 -1.57 -5.72 1.27
CA ASP A 8 -0.51 -6.68 0.96
C ASP A 8 0.88 -6.04 1.09
N PHE A 9 1.88 -6.88 1.36
CA PHE A 9 3.27 -6.47 1.39
C PHE A 9 4.15 -7.42 0.57
N ALA A 10 5.05 -6.82 -0.18
CA ALA A 10 6.15 -7.50 -0.86
C ALA A 10 7.48 -6.84 -0.50
N TYR A 11 8.59 -7.47 -0.83
CA TYR A 11 9.91 -6.87 -0.64
C TYR A 11 10.78 -7.00 -1.88
N LYS A 12 11.68 -6.03 -2.03
CA LYS A 12 12.83 -6.12 -2.94
C LYS A 12 14.04 -6.54 -2.13
N GLY A 13 14.69 -7.64 -2.52
CA GLY A 13 15.98 -8.04 -1.95
C GLY A 13 17.12 -7.20 -2.53
N PRO A 14 18.26 -7.08 -1.83
CA PRO A 14 19.37 -6.23 -2.27
C PRO A 14 20.11 -6.80 -3.49
N LYS A 15 20.19 -8.14 -3.57
CA LYS A 15 20.79 -8.85 -4.69
C LYS A 15 19.75 -9.10 -5.79
N ARG A 16 20.18 -8.93 -7.05
CA ARG A 16 19.39 -9.34 -8.21
C ARG A 16 19.30 -10.87 -8.28
N LYS A 17 18.08 -11.41 -8.33
CA LYS A 17 17.81 -12.84 -8.54
C LYS A 17 16.96 -13.12 -9.80
N GLY A 18 16.48 -12.06 -10.46
CA GLY A 18 15.60 -12.13 -11.62
C GLY A 18 15.17 -10.74 -12.10
N ARG A 19 14.28 -10.68 -13.10
CA ARG A 19 13.66 -9.42 -13.57
C ARG A 19 12.90 -8.77 -12.39
N GLY A 20 12.97 -7.45 -12.26
CA GLY A 20 12.25 -6.71 -11.22
C GLY A 20 12.78 -6.85 -9.78
N THR A 21 13.98 -7.40 -9.56
CA THR A 21 14.62 -7.56 -8.24
C THR A 21 15.92 -6.76 -8.10
N GLY A 22 16.46 -6.63 -6.89
CA GLY A 22 17.67 -5.87 -6.64
C GLY A 22 17.47 -4.36 -6.78
N HIS A 23 18.58 -3.63 -6.79
CA HIS A 23 18.61 -2.17 -6.87
C HIS A 23 17.93 -1.65 -8.15
N GLN A 24 18.20 -2.29 -9.29
CA GLN A 24 17.55 -1.92 -10.56
C GLN A 24 16.05 -2.18 -10.52
N GLY A 25 15.61 -3.28 -9.90
CA GLY A 25 14.21 -3.61 -9.72
C GLY A 25 13.48 -2.57 -8.88
N LEU A 26 14.03 -2.24 -7.70
CA LEU A 26 13.46 -1.20 -6.84
C LEU A 26 13.40 0.15 -7.56
N ARG A 27 14.49 0.59 -8.18
CA ARG A 27 14.53 1.87 -8.90
C ARG A 27 13.52 1.93 -10.04
N ALA A 28 13.30 0.83 -10.76
CA ALA A 28 12.28 0.76 -11.80
C ALA A 28 10.86 0.86 -11.21
N THR A 29 10.57 0.16 -10.11
CA THR A 29 9.29 0.25 -9.39
C THR A 29 9.03 1.68 -8.89
N LEU A 30 9.99 2.31 -8.20
CA LEU A 30 9.80 3.68 -7.69
C LEU A 30 9.61 4.70 -8.81
N LYS A 31 10.32 4.53 -9.92
CA LYS A 31 10.13 5.36 -11.12
C LYS A 31 8.76 5.15 -11.74
N TYR A 32 8.26 3.92 -11.80
CA TYR A 32 6.91 3.63 -12.29
C TYR A 32 5.87 4.36 -11.42
N LEU A 33 5.93 4.17 -10.10
CA LEU A 33 5.01 4.77 -9.13
C LEU A 33 5.00 6.30 -9.14
N GLN A 34 6.14 6.95 -9.39
CA GLN A 34 6.26 8.41 -9.48
C GLN A 34 5.47 9.00 -10.66
N TYR A 35 5.49 8.32 -11.80
CA TYR A 35 5.11 8.94 -13.09
C TYR A 35 3.86 8.33 -13.72
N ARG A 36 3.21 7.34 -13.09
CA ARG A 36 2.07 6.62 -13.66
C ARG A 36 1.05 6.27 -12.59
N ASP A 37 -0.23 6.45 -12.92
CA ASP A 37 -1.37 5.87 -12.21
C ASP A 37 -1.77 4.52 -12.83
N THR A 38 -1.67 4.41 -14.15
CA THR A 38 -1.94 3.19 -14.91
C THR A 38 -0.79 2.82 -15.85
N ARG A 39 -0.78 1.58 -16.34
CA ARG A 39 0.23 1.11 -17.31
C ARG A 39 0.24 1.94 -18.57
N ASP A 40 -0.96 2.26 -19.06
CA ASP A 40 -1.22 2.87 -20.35
C ASP A 40 -1.20 4.40 -20.29
N ASP A 41 -1.03 4.97 -19.09
CA ASP A 41 -0.82 6.40 -18.93
C ASP A 41 0.40 6.83 -19.76
N PRO A 42 0.24 7.83 -20.64
CA PRO A 42 1.39 8.46 -21.26
C PRO A 42 2.30 8.95 -20.14
N PHE A 43 3.61 8.82 -20.33
CA PHE A 43 4.61 9.27 -19.37
C PHE A 43 4.53 10.80 -19.27
N GLN A 44 3.59 11.30 -18.47
CA GLN A 44 3.48 12.70 -18.16
C GLN A 44 4.58 12.94 -17.15
N GLN A 45 5.66 13.60 -17.58
CA GLN A 45 6.44 14.42 -16.66
C GLN A 45 5.48 15.51 -16.17
N SER A 46 4.55 15.16 -15.28
CA SER A 46 3.79 16.16 -14.57
C SER A 46 4.80 16.98 -13.78
N ASP A 47 4.64 18.31 -13.82
CA ASP A 47 5.45 19.26 -13.04
C ASP A 47 5.19 19.14 -11.52
N ASN A 48 4.70 17.98 -11.04
CA ASN A 48 4.53 17.69 -9.62
C ASN A 48 5.65 16.73 -9.15
N PRO A 49 6.88 17.24 -8.92
CA PRO A 49 7.96 16.46 -8.35
C PRO A 49 7.64 15.95 -6.93
N GLU A 50 6.60 16.48 -6.28
CA GLU A 50 6.21 16.27 -4.88
C GLU A 50 5.00 15.32 -4.73
N ARG A 51 4.75 14.43 -5.69
CA ARG A 51 3.62 13.48 -5.62
C ARG A 51 3.70 12.52 -4.42
N TRP A 52 4.92 12.25 -3.91
CA TRP A 52 5.10 11.41 -2.73
C TRP A 52 4.76 12.17 -1.46
N VAL A 53 3.96 11.56 -0.59
CA VAL A 53 3.87 11.98 0.80
C VAL A 53 5.09 11.40 1.52
N ASP A 54 5.92 12.28 2.06
CA ASP A 54 7.21 11.95 2.65
C ASP A 54 7.15 11.98 4.18
N HIS A 55 7.38 10.84 4.80
CA HIS A 55 7.54 10.65 6.25
C HIS A 55 9.01 10.34 6.61
N GLY A 56 9.95 11.02 5.94
CA GLY A 56 11.39 10.97 6.20
C GLY A 56 12.17 10.04 5.27
N LEU A 57 11.52 9.34 4.33
CA LEU A 57 12.20 8.44 3.39
C LEU A 57 12.64 9.15 2.11
N GLY A 58 11.91 10.19 1.70
CA GLY A 58 12.24 11.09 0.59
C GLY A 58 11.03 11.46 -0.27
N GLN A 59 11.11 12.63 -0.91
CA GLN A 59 10.01 13.22 -1.71
C GLN A 59 9.98 12.78 -3.19
N HIS A 60 10.98 12.03 -3.65
CA HIS A 60 11.04 11.56 -5.04
C HIS A 60 11.77 10.22 -5.16
N TYR A 61 11.54 9.50 -6.26
CA TYR A 61 12.03 8.12 -6.44
C TYR A 61 13.54 7.91 -6.19
N ARG A 62 14.40 8.90 -6.51
CA ARG A 62 15.85 8.80 -6.26
C ARG A 62 16.22 8.89 -4.78
N ALA A 63 15.63 9.85 -4.04
CA ALA A 63 15.86 10.02 -2.61
C ALA A 63 15.34 8.80 -1.85
N ILE A 64 14.12 8.35 -2.17
CA ILE A 64 13.53 7.14 -1.58
C ILE A 64 14.46 5.94 -1.81
N PHE A 65 14.96 5.75 -3.04
CA PHE A 65 15.89 4.69 -3.34
C PHE A 65 17.19 4.78 -2.52
N GLU A 66 17.80 5.96 -2.44
CA GLU A 66 19.04 6.21 -1.72
C GLU A 66 18.88 5.94 -0.22
N THR A 67 17.77 6.39 0.39
CA THR A 67 17.47 6.14 1.79
C THR A 67 17.19 4.66 2.05
N CYS A 68 16.43 3.97 1.18
CA CYS A 68 16.25 2.52 1.29
C CYS A 68 17.57 1.75 1.18
N ASP A 69 18.48 2.16 0.30
CA ASP A 69 19.80 1.53 0.15
C ASP A 69 20.67 1.72 1.40
N GLN A 70 20.60 2.89 2.03
CA GLN A 70 21.31 3.15 3.29
C GLN A 70 20.73 2.36 4.46
N LEU A 71 19.40 2.21 4.51
CA LEU A 71 18.66 1.61 5.64
C LEU A 71 18.25 0.15 5.38
N GLN A 72 18.84 -0.51 4.39
CA GLN A 72 18.56 -1.90 4.05
C GLN A 72 19.01 -2.86 5.16
N SER A 73 18.34 -4.01 5.23
CA SER A 73 18.84 -5.17 5.98
C SER A 73 19.58 -6.12 5.05
N LYS A 74 20.16 -7.18 5.63
CA LYS A 74 20.84 -8.25 4.88
C LYS A 74 19.98 -8.85 3.75
N HIS A 75 18.65 -8.88 3.93
CA HIS A 75 17.73 -9.57 3.01
C HIS A 75 16.69 -8.66 2.37
N VAL A 76 16.45 -7.46 2.93
CA VAL A 76 15.44 -6.53 2.46
C VAL A 76 16.09 -5.20 2.13
N LEU A 77 16.02 -4.82 0.85
CA LEU A 77 16.39 -3.49 0.37
C LEU A 77 15.25 -2.50 0.67
N ALA A 78 14.03 -2.86 0.28
CA ALA A 78 12.84 -2.10 0.62
C ALA A 78 11.62 -3.03 0.71
N TRP A 79 10.70 -2.69 1.60
CA TRP A 79 9.32 -3.16 1.57
C TRP A 79 8.50 -2.28 0.63
N THR A 80 7.56 -2.91 -0.08
CA THR A 80 6.58 -2.26 -0.93
C THR A 80 5.21 -2.78 -0.54
N TRP A 81 4.36 -1.94 0.04
CA TRP A 81 3.02 -2.30 0.49
C TRP A 81 1.96 -1.69 -0.42
N VAL A 82 0.78 -2.31 -0.43
CA VAL A 82 -0.43 -1.80 -1.05
C VAL A 82 -1.52 -1.73 0.02
N ILE A 83 -2.22 -0.61 0.07
CA ILE A 83 -3.44 -0.41 0.88
C ILE A 83 -4.52 0.08 -0.08
N SER A 84 -5.57 -0.72 -0.25
CA SER A 84 -6.65 -0.48 -1.22
C SER A 84 -8.00 -0.74 -0.55
N PRO A 85 -8.68 0.31 -0.05
CA PRO A 85 -10.06 0.21 0.39
C PRO A 85 -10.97 -0.31 -0.72
N ALA A 86 -12.04 -1.01 -0.35
CA ALA A 86 -12.94 -1.58 -1.34
C ALA A 86 -13.70 -0.48 -2.11
N PRO A 87 -13.67 -0.47 -3.46
CA PRO A 87 -14.26 0.59 -4.29
C PRO A 87 -15.75 0.85 -4.05
N ASP A 88 -16.51 -0.21 -3.80
CA ASP A 88 -17.94 -0.16 -3.50
C ASP A 88 -18.27 0.50 -2.15
N LEU A 89 -17.43 0.31 -1.13
CA LEU A 89 -17.57 1.04 0.14
C LEU A 89 -17.07 2.48 0.00
N MET A 90 -15.99 2.71 -0.75
CA MET A 90 -15.53 4.06 -1.05
C MET A 90 -16.57 4.87 -1.82
N ALA A 91 -17.42 4.24 -2.63
CA ALA A 91 -18.53 4.89 -3.32
C ALA A 91 -19.58 5.50 -2.35
N LEU A 92 -19.67 4.99 -1.11
CA LEU A 92 -20.56 5.53 -0.07
C LEU A 92 -20.01 6.82 0.54
N VAL A 93 -18.69 6.99 0.53
CA VAL A 93 -18.01 8.16 1.09
C VAL A 93 -18.18 9.34 0.14
N PRO A 94 -18.54 10.55 0.64
CA PRO A 94 -18.61 11.74 -0.21
C PRO A 94 -17.26 12.01 -0.90
N GLU A 95 -17.31 12.37 -2.18
CA GLU A 95 -16.13 12.43 -3.06
C GLU A 95 -15.04 13.33 -2.49
N GLU A 96 -15.41 14.45 -1.87
CA GLU A 96 -14.51 15.42 -1.26
C GLU A 96 -13.68 14.85 -0.09
N TYR A 97 -14.14 13.78 0.56
CA TYR A 97 -13.44 13.15 1.70
C TYR A 97 -12.65 11.91 1.31
N ARG A 98 -12.86 11.34 0.12
CA ARG A 98 -12.27 10.04 -0.26
C ARG A 98 -10.75 10.06 -0.27
N ARG A 99 -10.16 11.13 -0.82
CA ARG A 99 -8.70 11.28 -0.87
C ARG A 99 -8.12 11.30 0.54
N ASP A 100 -8.58 12.24 1.36
CA ASP A 100 -8.05 12.44 2.72
C ASP A 100 -8.28 11.21 3.60
N LEU A 101 -9.42 10.52 3.43
CA LEU A 101 -9.68 9.24 4.08
C LEU A 101 -8.59 8.22 3.77
N VAL A 102 -8.23 8.02 2.50
CA VAL A 102 -7.22 7.02 2.11
C VAL A 102 -5.82 7.41 2.60
N LEU A 103 -5.48 8.71 2.59
CA LEU A 103 -4.20 9.20 3.13
C LEU A 103 -4.11 8.92 4.64
N ASN A 104 -5.11 9.35 5.42
CA ASN A 104 -5.15 9.15 6.87
C ASN A 104 -5.14 7.65 7.23
N LEU A 105 -5.92 6.85 6.50
CA LEU A 105 -5.99 5.41 6.67
C LEU A 105 -4.62 4.75 6.43
N THR A 106 -3.88 5.22 5.41
CA THR A 106 -2.53 4.72 5.11
C THR A 106 -1.56 5.00 6.26
N GLU A 107 -1.58 6.22 6.79
CA GLU A 107 -0.68 6.63 7.88
C GLU A 107 -0.98 5.85 9.15
N HIS A 108 -2.24 5.81 9.60
CA HIS A 108 -2.62 5.05 10.79
C HIS A 108 -2.30 3.56 10.67
N ILE A 109 -2.55 2.95 9.52
CA ILE A 109 -2.23 1.53 9.28
C ILE A 109 -0.73 1.27 9.38
N VAL A 110 0.10 2.13 8.77
CA VAL A 110 1.56 1.98 8.81
C VAL A 110 2.06 2.13 10.24
N GLU A 111 1.62 3.18 10.93
CA GLU A 111 2.05 3.49 12.28
C GLU A 111 1.67 2.38 13.26
N ASP A 112 0.41 1.96 13.27
CA ASP A 112 -0.06 0.90 14.17
C ASP A 112 0.59 -0.44 13.87
N PHE A 113 0.85 -0.76 12.61
CA PHE A 113 1.51 -2.02 12.28
C PHE A 113 2.91 -2.12 12.88
N TYR A 114 3.66 -1.01 12.95
CA TYR A 114 4.97 -0.99 13.60
C TYR A 114 4.88 -0.95 15.11
N THR A 115 4.02 -0.09 15.67
CA THR A 115 3.90 0.07 17.13
C THR A 115 3.36 -1.20 17.80
N GLN A 116 2.36 -1.87 17.21
CA GLN A 116 1.85 -3.14 17.73
C GLN A 116 2.88 -4.28 17.66
N ARG A 117 3.88 -4.15 16.78
CA ARG A 117 5.02 -5.08 16.69
C ARG A 117 6.20 -4.68 17.57
N GLY A 118 6.06 -3.62 18.37
CA GLY A 118 7.07 -3.16 19.32
C GLY A 118 8.23 -2.38 18.67
N PHE A 119 8.03 -1.88 17.45
CA PHE A 119 8.99 -0.99 16.78
C PHE A 119 8.55 0.47 16.92
N GLU A 120 9.52 1.37 16.71
CA GLU A 120 9.17 2.75 16.35
C GLU A 120 8.81 2.80 14.87
N VAL A 121 8.06 3.82 14.46
CA VAL A 121 7.66 4.01 13.07
C VAL A 121 8.91 4.35 12.25
N PRO A 122 9.27 3.55 11.23
CA PRO A 122 10.41 3.86 10.38
C PRO A 122 10.08 5.01 9.43
N GLU A 123 11.09 5.52 8.75
CA GLU A 123 10.89 6.41 7.61
C GLU A 123 10.11 5.66 6.52
N TYR A 124 9.09 6.32 5.98
CA TYR A 124 8.36 5.80 4.84
C TYR A 124 7.98 6.92 3.88
N SER A 125 7.70 6.57 2.64
CA SER A 125 7.03 7.45 1.71
C SER A 125 5.95 6.67 1.00
N TYR A 126 4.86 7.33 0.64
CA TYR A 126 3.80 6.68 -0.10
C TYR A 126 3.25 7.59 -1.19
N VAL A 127 2.58 6.96 -2.15
CA VAL A 127 1.90 7.65 -3.24
C VAL A 127 0.48 7.13 -3.35
N LEU A 128 -0.48 8.05 -3.44
CA LEU A 128 -1.88 7.73 -3.76
C LEU A 128 -2.05 7.65 -5.27
N HIS A 129 -2.62 6.54 -5.74
CA HIS A 129 -3.04 6.31 -7.11
C HIS A 129 -4.56 6.36 -7.19
N ASP A 130 -5.07 6.93 -8.28
CA ASP A 130 -6.49 6.97 -8.59
C ASP A 130 -6.71 6.30 -9.95
N ARG A 131 -7.32 5.12 -9.93
CA ARG A 131 -7.69 4.39 -11.14
C ARG A 131 -9.15 3.98 -11.07
N LEU A 132 -9.71 3.59 -12.20
CA LEU A 132 -11.00 2.93 -12.24
C LEU A 132 -10.84 1.42 -12.08
N THR A 133 -11.81 0.75 -11.46
CA THR A 133 -11.90 -0.70 -11.48
C THR A 133 -12.10 -1.18 -12.92
N GLU A 134 -11.59 -2.37 -13.22
CA GLU A 134 -12.00 -3.06 -14.44
C GLU A 134 -13.48 -3.45 -14.28
N PRO A 135 -14.34 -3.17 -15.26
CA PRO A 135 -15.74 -3.55 -15.20
C PRO A 135 -15.83 -5.09 -15.23
N GLU A 136 -16.40 -5.66 -14.18
CA GLU A 136 -16.94 -7.03 -14.23
C GLU A 136 -18.36 -6.93 -14.81
N ASP A 137 -18.60 -7.60 -15.94
CA ASP A 137 -19.87 -7.55 -16.69
C ASP A 137 -20.30 -6.13 -17.11
N ASP A 138 -21.62 -5.85 -17.13
CA ASP A 138 -22.23 -4.56 -17.47
C ASP A 138 -22.21 -3.55 -16.29
N SER A 139 -21.35 -3.76 -15.29
CA SER A 139 -21.24 -2.84 -14.15
C SER A 139 -20.49 -1.56 -14.53
N ASN A 140 -20.88 -0.45 -13.90
CA ASN A 140 -20.14 0.80 -14.07
C ASN A 140 -18.81 0.72 -13.32
N PRO A 141 -17.69 1.15 -13.93
CA PRO A 141 -16.41 1.19 -13.25
C PRO A 141 -16.47 2.11 -12.02
N LEU A 142 -15.89 1.66 -10.92
CA LEU A 142 -15.82 2.39 -9.66
C LEU A 142 -14.45 3.03 -9.49
N GLN A 143 -14.39 4.13 -8.73
CA GLN A 143 -13.12 4.73 -8.33
C GLN A 143 -12.38 3.79 -7.37
N GLN A 144 -11.11 3.50 -7.67
CA GLN A 144 -10.22 2.66 -6.88
C GLN A 144 -9.00 3.45 -6.43
N LEU A 145 -9.20 4.23 -5.37
CA LEU A 145 -8.11 4.86 -4.64
C LEU A 145 -7.30 3.81 -3.88
N HIS A 146 -5.98 3.85 -4.04
CA HIS A 146 -5.06 2.97 -3.34
C HIS A 146 -3.69 3.61 -3.18
N THR A 147 -2.96 3.23 -2.13
CA THR A 147 -1.61 3.73 -1.91
C THR A 147 -0.57 2.66 -2.08
N HIS A 148 0.56 3.05 -2.66
CA HIS A 148 1.80 2.29 -2.60
C HIS A 148 2.71 2.89 -1.53
N VAL A 149 2.97 2.13 -0.46
CA VAL A 149 3.87 2.53 0.63
C VAL A 149 5.23 1.89 0.43
N VAL A 150 6.30 2.66 0.59
CA VAL A 150 7.68 2.19 0.51
C VAL A 150 8.33 2.40 1.86
N LEU A 151 8.99 1.35 2.36
CA LEU A 151 9.69 1.38 3.65
C LEU A 151 11.06 0.71 3.53
N PRO A 152 12.05 1.09 4.34
CA PRO A 152 13.37 0.46 4.35
C PRO A 152 13.32 -0.96 4.96
N GLY A 153 14.43 -1.70 4.81
CA GLY A 153 14.56 -3.05 5.37
C GLY A 153 14.78 -3.12 6.88
N THR A 154 14.93 -1.96 7.54
CA THR A 154 15.14 -1.82 8.98
C THR A 154 14.22 -0.78 9.58
N ALA A 155 13.84 -0.94 10.84
CA ALA A 155 13.10 0.07 11.62
C ALA A 155 13.80 0.36 12.95
N PRO A 156 13.59 1.55 13.53
CA PRO A 156 14.09 1.85 14.87
C PRO A 156 13.38 0.99 15.92
N LEU A 157 14.08 0.79 17.04
CA LEU A 157 13.56 0.06 18.20
C LEU A 157 13.73 0.91 19.44
N PRO A 158 12.80 0.83 20.40
CA PRO A 158 12.96 1.52 21.67
C PRO A 158 14.30 1.18 22.34
N GLY A 159 15.18 2.18 22.49
CA GLY A 159 16.47 2.04 23.18
C GLY A 159 17.58 1.35 22.38
N SER A 160 17.43 1.19 21.06
CA SER A 160 18.46 0.71 20.13
C SER A 160 18.45 1.59 18.87
N ASP A 161 19.50 1.55 18.07
CA ASP A 161 19.52 2.30 16.80
C ASP A 161 18.44 1.77 15.84
N ARG A 162 18.63 0.57 15.24
CA ARG A 162 17.69 -0.03 14.28
C ARG A 162 17.82 -1.55 14.22
N GLN A 163 16.76 -2.25 13.82
CA GLN A 163 16.79 -3.69 13.53
C GLN A 163 16.14 -4.04 12.20
N ALA A 164 16.53 -5.19 11.64
CA ALA A 164 15.94 -5.73 10.43
C ALA A 164 14.48 -6.13 10.66
N VAL A 165 13.60 -5.71 9.76
CA VAL A 165 12.17 -6.00 9.83
C VAL A 165 11.81 -7.02 8.77
N TYR A 166 11.30 -8.17 9.24
CA TYR A 166 10.82 -9.25 8.38
C TYR A 166 9.32 -9.45 8.55
N ASN A 167 8.56 -9.19 7.50
CA ASN A 167 7.14 -9.51 7.43
C ASN A 167 7.01 -10.95 6.94
N ASN A 168 6.31 -11.80 7.69
CA ASN A 168 6.22 -13.23 7.44
C ASN A 168 4.78 -13.70 7.73
N LYS A 169 4.16 -14.34 6.74
CA LYS A 169 2.80 -14.90 6.84
C LYS A 169 2.70 -16.00 7.90
N GLU A 170 3.73 -16.84 8.04
CA GLU A 170 3.79 -17.90 9.07
C GLU A 170 3.84 -17.33 10.51
N LYS A 171 4.24 -16.06 10.66
CA LYS A 171 4.23 -15.36 11.95
C LYS A 171 2.97 -14.50 12.15
N GLY A 172 1.98 -14.62 11.26
CA GLY A 172 0.73 -13.88 11.34
C GLY A 172 0.85 -12.38 11.03
N HIS A 173 1.97 -11.92 10.46
CA HIS A 173 2.13 -10.49 10.16
C HIS A 173 1.16 -10.01 9.07
N ASP A 174 0.75 -10.87 8.13
CA ASP A 174 -0.28 -10.51 7.15
C ASP A 174 -1.68 -10.48 7.77
N ALA A 175 -1.97 -11.37 8.71
CA ALA A 175 -3.21 -11.35 9.47
C ALA A 175 -3.32 -10.06 10.30
N LEU A 176 -2.27 -9.72 11.05
CA LEU A 176 -2.19 -8.46 11.81
C LEU A 176 -2.37 -7.24 10.91
N PHE A 177 -1.72 -7.22 9.75
CA PHE A 177 -1.83 -6.11 8.81
C PHE A 177 -3.27 -5.92 8.30
N ARG A 178 -3.94 -7.02 7.95
CA ARG A 178 -5.36 -6.99 7.54
C ARG A 178 -6.29 -6.60 8.68
N GLU A 179 -6.02 -7.06 9.90
CA GLU A 179 -6.81 -6.74 11.08
C GLU A 179 -6.77 -5.24 11.39
N ILE A 180 -5.56 -4.66 11.49
CA ILE A 180 -5.34 -3.22 11.70
C ILE A 180 -6.04 -2.42 10.60
N ALA A 181 -5.86 -2.80 9.34
CA ALA A 181 -6.48 -2.11 8.22
C ALA A 181 -8.01 -2.19 8.25
N SER A 182 -8.57 -3.36 8.57
CA SER A 182 -10.01 -3.55 8.66
C SER A 182 -10.60 -2.76 9.82
N GLN A 183 -9.90 -2.69 10.95
CA GLN A 183 -10.32 -1.88 12.09
C GLN A 183 -10.38 -0.40 11.72
N HIS A 184 -9.28 0.18 11.23
CA HIS A 184 -9.23 1.60 10.86
C HIS A 184 -10.25 1.98 9.79
N PHE A 185 -10.44 1.12 8.78
CA PHE A 185 -11.43 1.41 7.73
C PHE A 185 -12.87 1.27 8.24
N THR A 186 -13.13 0.32 9.15
CA THR A 186 -14.45 0.16 9.80
C THR A 186 -14.80 1.40 10.60
N GLU A 187 -13.88 1.85 11.47
CA GLU A 187 -14.07 3.03 12.31
C GLU A 187 -14.31 4.28 11.44
N ALA A 188 -13.51 4.46 10.39
CA ALA A 188 -13.67 5.59 9.49
C ALA A 188 -15.00 5.57 8.71
N LEU A 189 -15.48 4.41 8.28
CA LEU A 189 -16.79 4.28 7.62
C LEU A 189 -17.93 4.52 8.61
N ASP A 190 -17.83 4.01 9.83
CA ASP A 190 -18.82 4.24 10.88
C ASP A 190 -18.95 5.74 11.19
N ASP A 191 -17.85 6.48 11.20
CA ASP A 191 -17.84 7.93 11.43
C ASP A 191 -18.36 8.74 10.24
N LEU A 192 -17.98 8.38 9.01
CA LEU A 192 -18.29 9.18 7.81
C LEU A 192 -19.68 8.91 7.22
N VAL A 193 -20.10 7.63 7.21
CA VAL A 193 -21.34 7.20 6.53
C VAL A 193 -22.33 6.49 7.47
N GLY A 194 -21.93 6.23 8.72
CA GLY A 194 -22.76 5.60 9.74
C GLY A 194 -22.83 4.07 9.61
N PRO A 195 -23.14 3.34 10.69
CA PRO A 195 -22.98 1.88 10.80
C PRO A 195 -23.95 1.05 9.93
N THR A 196 -24.76 1.69 9.09
CA THR A 196 -25.67 0.96 8.19
C THR A 196 -24.94 0.27 7.04
N TRP A 197 -23.71 0.70 6.71
CA TRP A 197 -22.91 0.09 5.64
C TRP A 197 -22.56 -1.38 5.94
N HIS A 198 -22.50 -1.79 7.21
CA HIS A 198 -22.20 -3.18 7.62
C HIS A 198 -23.12 -4.20 6.93
N ARG A 199 -24.40 -3.86 6.71
CA ARG A 199 -25.37 -4.73 6.03
C ARG A 199 -24.96 -5.07 4.59
N LEU A 200 -24.33 -4.12 3.89
CA LEU A 200 -23.85 -4.32 2.52
C LEU A 200 -22.75 -5.39 2.44
N ARG A 201 -22.05 -5.67 3.56
CA ARG A 201 -21.02 -6.71 3.65
C ARG A 201 -21.53 -8.04 4.19
N GLU A 202 -22.62 -8.04 4.95
CA GLU A 202 -23.31 -9.25 5.40
C GLU A 202 -24.09 -9.93 4.27
N GLU A 203 -24.58 -9.15 3.30
CA GLU A 203 -25.47 -9.62 2.22
C GLU A 203 -24.74 -10.16 0.96
N GLU A 204 -23.41 -10.03 0.86
CA GLU A 204 -22.64 -10.48 -0.32
C GLU A 204 -22.04 -11.91 -0.16
N PRO A 205 -22.26 -12.84 -1.11
CA PRO A 205 -21.61 -14.15 -1.12
C PRO A 205 -20.09 -14.04 -1.36
N GLN A 206 -19.33 -15.01 -0.83
CA GLN A 206 -17.87 -15.06 -1.00
C GLN A 206 -17.49 -15.23 -2.48
N ILE A 207 -16.76 -14.27 -3.04
CA ILE A 207 -16.02 -14.44 -4.29
C ILE A 207 -14.62 -14.96 -3.93
N GLU A 208 -14.14 -15.97 -4.66
CA GLU A 208 -12.82 -16.59 -4.46
C GLU A 208 -11.70 -15.54 -4.43
N SER A 209 -10.79 -15.71 -3.48
CA SER A 209 -9.65 -14.83 -3.27
C SER A 209 -8.74 -14.81 -4.50
N LEU A 210 -8.51 -13.62 -5.08
CA LEU A 210 -7.44 -13.40 -6.06
C LEU A 210 -6.07 -13.78 -5.45
N ASP A 211 -5.22 -14.44 -6.25
CA ASP A 211 -3.88 -14.86 -5.82
C ASP A 211 -3.00 -13.63 -5.53
N PRO A 212 -2.59 -13.39 -4.27
CA PRO A 212 -1.81 -12.21 -3.91
C PRO A 212 -0.37 -12.24 -4.46
N ASN A 213 0.13 -13.41 -4.92
CA ASN A 213 1.45 -13.50 -5.53
C ASN A 213 1.42 -13.27 -7.05
N ASP A 214 0.24 -13.16 -7.65
CA ASP A 214 0.15 -12.83 -9.05
C ASP A 214 0.32 -11.33 -9.24
N LEU A 215 1.59 -10.94 -9.45
CA LEU A 215 1.91 -9.59 -9.87
C LEU A 215 1.18 -9.22 -11.16
N ASN A 216 0.68 -10.15 -12.00
CA ASN A 216 -0.12 -9.79 -13.17
C ASN A 216 -1.57 -9.42 -12.85
N THR A 217 -2.09 -9.85 -11.71
CA THR A 217 -3.41 -9.39 -11.22
C THR A 217 -3.36 -7.91 -10.80
N TRP A 218 -2.18 -7.43 -10.37
CA TRP A 218 -1.96 -6.06 -9.90
C TRP A 218 -1.13 -5.20 -10.87
N PHE A 219 -0.36 -5.84 -11.73
CA PHE A 219 0.57 -5.31 -12.73
C PHE A 219 0.62 -6.26 -13.95
N PRO A 220 -0.46 -6.37 -14.76
CA PRO A 220 -0.52 -7.33 -15.86
C PRO A 220 0.62 -7.11 -16.88
N ASP A 221 1.51 -8.10 -16.98
CA ASP A 221 2.45 -8.25 -18.10
C ASP A 221 1.66 -8.62 -19.36
N GLN A 222 1.99 -7.96 -20.48
CA GLN A 222 1.72 -8.51 -21.81
C GLN A 222 2.83 -9.49 -22.19
#